data_AF-A0A6N3DVA7-F1
#
_entry.id   AF-A0A6N3DVA7-F1
#
_cell.length_a   1.000
_cell.length_b   1.000
_cell.length_c   1.000
_cell.angle_alpha   90.00
_cell.angle_beta   90.00
_cell.angle_gamma   90.00
#
_symmetry.space_group_name_H-M   'P 1'
#
loop_
_entity.id
_entity.type
_entity.pdbx_description
1 polymer ?
#
loop_
_entity_poly.entity_id
_entity_poly.type
_entity_poly.pdbx_seq_one_letter_code
_entity_poly.pdbx_strand_id
1 'polypeptide(L)' 'MQNLEDYTPEMLVFYQNLPAPVQNAVRHADVELEDLDSLAVFAENLAKLYDGGRRTEG' A
#
# COMPACT_ATOMS: atom_id res chain seq x y z
N MET A 1 -8.75 -9.21 1.06
CA MET A 1 -7.52 -9.37 1.88
C MET A 1 -6.46 -9.94 0.96
N GLN A 2 -5.30 -9.28 0.84
CA GLN A 2 -4.22 -9.70 -0.04
C GLN A 2 -3.58 -11.00 0.46
N ASN A 3 -3.24 -11.89 -0.47
CA ASN A 3 -2.39 -13.03 -0.19
C ASN A 3 -0.94 -12.70 -0.57
N LEU A 4 -0.09 -12.49 0.43
CA LEU A 4 1.31 -12.10 0.19
C LEU A 4 2.16 -13.25 -0.38
N GLU A 5 1.67 -14.50 -0.35
CA GLU A 5 2.35 -15.64 -0.97
C GLU A 5 2.33 -15.57 -2.51
N ASP A 6 1.36 -14.83 -3.07
CA ASP A 6 1.22 -14.64 -4.52
C ASP A 6 2.09 -13.49 -5.05
N TYR A 7 2.73 -12.72 -4.16
CA TYR A 7 3.56 -11.58 -4.55
C TYR A 7 4.90 -12.05 -5.11
N THR A 8 5.35 -11.39 -6.18
CA THR A 8 6.72 -11.56 -6.66
C THR A 8 7.72 -11.06 -5.63
N PRO A 9 9.00 -11.48 -5.70
CA PRO A 9 10.04 -10.97 -4.81
C PRO A 9 10.15 -9.44 -4.81
N GLU A 10 9.98 -8.78 -5.96
CA GLU A 10 10.04 -7.33 -6.10
C GLU A 10 8.87 -6.66 -5.37
N MET A 11 7.66 -7.21 -5.49
CA MET A 11 6.48 -6.72 -4.77
C MET A 11 6.63 -6.88 -3.25
N LEU A 12 7.21 -8.00 -2.80
CA LEU A 12 7.48 -8.21 -1.37
C LEU A 12 8.50 -7.20 -0.82
N VAL A 13 9.58 -6.94 -1.55
CA VAL A 13 10.58 -5.93 -1.16
C VAL A 13 9.94 -4.55 -1.12
N PHE A 14 9.14 -4.17 -2.11
CA PHE A 14 8.42 -2.90 -2.12
C PHE A 14 7.47 -2.78 -0.91
N TYR A 15 6.60 -3.78 -0.72
CA TYR A 15 5.64 -3.85 0.37
C TYR A 15 6.30 -3.72 1.75
N GLN A 16 7.41 -4.43 1.99
CA GLN A 16 8.12 -4.40 3.27
C GLN A 16 8.74 -3.03 3.60
N ASN A 17 9.02 -2.22 2.58
CA ASN A 17 9.53 -0.86 2.75
C ASN A 17 8.43 0.19 2.94
N LEU A 18 7.14 -0.17 2.82
CA LEU A 18 6.04 0.76 3.06
C LEU A 18 5.86 1.04 4.56
N PRO A 19 5.35 2.22 4.95
CA PRO A 19 4.97 2.49 6.33
C PRO A 19 3.92 1.50 6.85
N ALA A 20 3.97 1.13 8.13
CA ALA A 20 3.05 0.15 8.73
C ALA A 20 1.55 0.44 8.49
N PRO A 21 1.06 1.70 8.53
CA PRO A 21 -0.33 1.99 8.18
C PRO A 21 -0.68 1.66 6.73
N VAL A 22 0.26 1.90 5.81
CA VAL A 22 0.09 1.61 4.37
C VAL A 22 0.15 0.11 4.13
N GLN A 23 1.05 -0.62 4.80
CA GLN A 23 1.08 -2.09 4.76
C GLN A 23 -0.26 -2.69 5.21
N ASN A 24 -0.83 -2.18 6.30
CA ASN A 24 -2.12 -2.65 6.80
C ASN A 24 -3.24 -2.36 5.77
N ALA A 25 -3.28 -1.16 5.22
CA ALA A 25 -4.27 -0.79 4.21
C ALA A 25 -4.13 -1.63 2.92
N VAL A 26 -2.91 -1.93 2.48
CA VAL A 26 -2.65 -2.87 1.37
C VAL A 26 -3.19 -4.25 1.71
N ARG A 27 -2.83 -4.82 2.87
CA ARG A 27 -3.27 -6.16 3.30
C ARG A 27 -4.79 -6.29 3.32
N HIS A 28 -5.48 -5.23 3.70
CA HIS A 28 -6.93 -5.17 3.81
C HIS A 28 -7.64 -4.57 2.58
N ALA A 29 -6.91 -4.29 1.49
CA ALA A 29 -7.52 -3.81 0.26
C ALA A 29 -8.52 -4.84 -0.30
N ASP A 30 -9.66 -4.33 -0.75
CA ASP A 30 -10.71 -5.10 -1.43
C ASP A 30 -10.42 -5.29 -2.93
N VAL A 31 -9.40 -4.60 -3.46
CA VAL A 31 -8.94 -4.73 -4.84
C VAL A 31 -7.75 -5.68 -4.93
N GLU A 32 -7.63 -6.40 -6.02
CA GLU A 32 -6.49 -7.27 -6.28
C GLU A 32 -5.30 -6.43 -6.77
N LEU A 33 -4.13 -6.64 -6.17
CA LEU A 33 -2.88 -5.95 -6.54
C LEU A 33 -1.94 -7.00 -7.14
N GLU A 34 -2.15 -7.30 -8.43
CA GLU A 34 -1.49 -8.41 -9.13
C GLU A 34 -0.05 -8.10 -9.56
N ASP A 35 0.31 -6.82 -9.64
CA ASP A 35 1.63 -6.37 -10.07
C ASP A 35 2.19 -5.22 -9.22
N LEU A 36 3.49 -4.98 -9.38
CA LEU A 36 4.23 -3.96 -8.65
C LEU A 36 3.68 -2.55 -8.92
N ASP A 37 3.27 -2.26 -10.15
CA ASP A 37 2.79 -0.94 -10.53
C ASP A 37 1.46 -0.61 -9.84
N SER A 38 0.54 -1.57 -9.81
CA SER A 38 -0.75 -1.46 -9.12
C SER A 38 -0.56 -1.30 -7.62
N LEU A 39 0.35 -2.08 -7.02
CA LEU A 39 0.73 -1.95 -5.61
C LEU A 39 1.34 -0.58 -5.31
N ALA A 40 2.23 -0.08 -6.17
CA ALA A 40 2.87 1.22 -6.00
C ALA A 40 1.86 2.37 -6.09
N VAL A 41 0.98 2.35 -7.10
CA VAL A 41 -0.08 3.36 -7.27
C VAL A 41 -1.03 3.37 -6.06
N PHE A 42 -1.42 2.20 -5.58
CA PHE A 42 -2.29 2.09 -4.41
C PHE A 42 -1.61 2.66 -3.15
N ALA A 43 -0.35 2.30 -2.91
CA ALA A 43 0.44 2.80 -1.78
C ALA A 43 0.65 4.32 -1.83
N GLU A 44 0.94 4.88 -3.02
CA GLU A 44 1.08 6.32 -3.20
C GLU A 44 -0.22 7.08 -2.91
N ASN A 45 -1.35 6.54 -3.37
CA ASN A 45 -2.65 7.16 -3.11
C ASN A 45 -3.01 7.15 -1.63
N LEU A 46 -2.69 6.07 -0.92
CA LEU A 46 -2.84 6.01 0.53
C LEU A 46 -1.93 7.01 1.25
N ALA A 47 -0.66 7.11 0.84
CA ALA A 47 0.27 8.07 1.43
C ALA A 47 -0.24 9.51 1.28
N LYS A 48 -0.79 9.87 0.11
CA LYS A 48 -1.43 11.17 -0.12
C LYS A 48 -2.61 11.44 0.82
N LEU A 49 -3.42 10.42 1.14
CA LEU A 49 -4.53 10.54 2.09
C LEU A 49 -4.04 10.74 3.52
N TYR A 50 -3.00 10.01 3.94
CA TYR A 50 -2.42 10.17 5.28
C TYR A 50 -1.69 11.51 5.46
N ASP A 51 -0.98 11.99 4.45
CA ASP A 51 -0.34 13.31 4.49
C ASP A 51 -1.33 14.46 4.31
N GLY A 52 -2.39 14.26 3.51
CA GLY A 52 -3.48 15.21 3.33
C GLY A 52 -4.34 15.37 4.58
N GLY A 53 -4.56 14.28 5.34
CA GLY A 53 -5.32 14.29 6.60
C GLY A 53 -4.62 15.05 7.75
N ARG A 54 -3.30 15.23 7.71
CA ARG A 54 -2.58 16.05 8.71
C ARG A 54 -2.70 17.57 8.46
N ARG A 55 -3.22 18.01 7.32
CA ARG A 55 -3.32 19.45 6.99
C ARG A 55 -4.64 20.11 7.40
N THR A 56 -5.62 19.35 7.90
CA THR A 56 -6.94 19.89 8.30
C THR A 56 -7.06 20.20 9.80
N GLU A 57 -5.99 20.05 10.57
CA GLU A 57 -5.92 20.47 11.97
C GLU A 57 -4.77 21.48 12.14
N GLY A 58 -5.06 22.75 11.84
CA GLY A 58 -4.15 23.88 12.02
C GLY A 58 -4.91 25.18 12.10
#